data_AF-A0A9R1BKH3-F1
#
_entry.id   AF-A0A9R1BKH3-F1
#
_cell.length_a   1.000
_cell.length_b   1.000
_cell.length_c   1.000
_cell.angle_alpha   90.00
_cell.angle_beta   90.00
_cell.angle_gamma   90.00
#
_symmetry.space_group_name_H-M   'P 1'
#
loop_
_entity.id
_entity.type
_entity.pdbx_description
1 polymer ?
#
loop_
_entity_poly.entity_id
_entity_poly.type
_entity_poly.pdbx_seq_one_letter_code
_entity_poly.pdbx_strand_id
1 'polypeptide(L)'
;MYFAMVRAPEVASQVNSWVENVTTGLIREILPKGSIDYTTRLVLGNALYFKGLWTEKFDESKTKYDKFHLLNGDTVQTPFMSSTNKQYISSSDGLKVLKIPYQKGGDNRQFSMYILLPKRRDGLWTLAKRLSTESEFIDKHIPTEKVVVEQFMLPKFKISFGFEATNLLKSLGLQLPFSTEANLSEMVNSHVGLFISSIFHKSFVEVNEQGTEAAAATSVAIEQQQMPIVMDFVADHPFLFLIREDVIGVVLFIGHVANPLVSS
;
A
#
# COMPACT_ATOMS: atom_id res chain seq x y z
N MET A 1 -31.84 -26.27 13.74
CA MET A 1 -31.50 -24.95 13.15
C MET A 1 -30.77 -24.02 14.13
N TYR A 2 -31.08 -24.03 15.44
CA TYR A 2 -30.41 -23.19 16.44
C TYR A 2 -28.91 -23.50 16.70
N PHE A 3 -28.46 -24.76 16.56
CA PHE A 3 -27.08 -25.15 16.92
C PHE A 3 -25.97 -24.68 15.95
N ALA A 4 -26.27 -24.44 14.67
CA ALA A 4 -25.27 -23.97 13.70
C ALA A 4 -25.03 -22.45 13.81
N MET A 5 -26.03 -21.69 14.25
CA MET A 5 -25.97 -20.24 14.38
C MET A 5 -25.09 -19.79 15.57
N VAL A 6 -24.97 -20.61 16.62
CA VAL A 6 -24.16 -20.32 17.82
C VAL A 6 -22.65 -20.41 17.54
N ARG A 7 -22.22 -21.30 16.64
CA ARG A 7 -20.80 -21.50 16.35
C ARG A 7 -20.20 -20.43 15.42
N ALA A 8 -20.99 -19.82 14.55
CA ALA A 8 -20.46 -18.85 13.57
C ALA A 8 -19.85 -17.59 14.26
N PRO A 9 -20.52 -16.94 15.24
CA PRO A 9 -19.90 -15.84 15.99
C PRO A 9 -18.63 -16.25 16.76
N GLU A 10 -18.62 -17.44 17.36
CA GLU A 10 -17.46 -17.98 18.08
C GLU A 10 -16.27 -18.20 17.14
N VAL A 11 -16.50 -18.81 15.97
CA VAL A 11 -15.48 -19.02 14.94
C VAL A 11 -14.95 -17.68 14.41
N ALA A 12 -15.82 -16.71 14.15
CA ALA A 12 -15.40 -15.38 13.72
C ALA A 12 -14.49 -14.72 14.75
N SER A 13 -14.84 -14.82 16.05
CA SER A 13 -14.01 -14.31 17.14
C SER A 13 -12.66 -15.01 17.20
N GLN A 14 -12.61 -16.33 17.07
CA GLN A 14 -11.35 -17.09 17.07
C GLN A 14 -10.43 -16.69 15.92
N VAL A 15 -10.98 -16.56 14.71
CA VAL A 15 -10.22 -16.11 13.53
C VAL A 15 -9.69 -14.68 13.73
N ASN A 16 -10.52 -13.76 14.21
CA ASN A 16 -10.12 -12.38 14.47
C ASN A 16 -9.02 -12.30 15.55
N SER A 17 -9.14 -13.04 16.66
CA SER A 17 -8.10 -13.11 17.69
C SER A 17 -6.78 -13.70 17.18
N TRP A 18 -6.85 -14.72 16.31
CA TRP A 18 -5.65 -15.27 15.67
C TRP A 18 -4.99 -14.24 14.76
N VAL A 19 -5.76 -13.54 13.92
CA VAL A 19 -5.24 -12.47 13.04
C VAL A 19 -4.64 -11.33 13.85
N GLU A 20 -5.29 -10.90 14.92
CA GLU A 20 -4.78 -9.86 15.81
C GLU A 20 -3.41 -10.24 16.38
N ASN A 21 -3.26 -11.49 16.85
CA ASN A 21 -2.00 -11.97 17.40
C ASN A 21 -0.87 -12.02 16.34
N VAL A 22 -1.11 -12.64 15.18
CA VAL A 22 -0.07 -12.77 14.13
C VAL A 22 0.27 -11.44 13.44
N THR A 23 -0.59 -10.43 13.58
CA THR A 23 -0.36 -9.06 13.08
C THR A 23 0.04 -8.07 14.18
N THR A 24 0.41 -8.56 15.38
CA THR A 24 0.84 -7.72 16.51
C THR A 24 -0.17 -6.62 16.89
N GLY A 25 -1.45 -6.90 16.74
CA GLY A 25 -2.55 -5.97 17.06
C GLY A 25 -2.86 -4.94 15.98
N LEU A 26 -2.17 -4.96 14.83
CA LEU A 26 -2.37 -4.01 13.72
C LEU A 26 -3.66 -4.30 12.95
N ILE A 27 -4.02 -5.58 12.79
CA ILE A 27 -5.26 -6.00 12.13
C ILE A 27 -6.10 -6.77 13.16
N ARG A 28 -7.13 -6.11 13.70
CA ARG A 28 -7.95 -6.67 14.79
C ARG A 28 -9.16 -7.47 14.31
N GLU A 29 -9.66 -7.16 13.12
CA GLU A 29 -10.89 -7.75 12.61
C GLU A 29 -10.76 -7.97 11.10
N ILE A 30 -10.69 -9.24 10.68
CA ILE A 30 -10.72 -9.65 9.27
C ILE A 30 -12.10 -10.16 8.85
N LEU A 31 -12.84 -10.78 9.78
CA LEU A 31 -14.22 -11.24 9.58
C LEU A 31 -15.15 -10.28 10.31
N PRO A 32 -15.88 -9.40 9.59
CA PRO A 32 -16.87 -8.52 10.19
C PRO A 32 -17.96 -9.31 10.92
N LYS A 33 -18.55 -8.71 11.94
CA LYS A 33 -19.72 -9.30 12.60
C LYS A 33 -20.83 -9.63 11.59
N GLY A 34 -21.26 -10.89 11.57
CA GLY A 34 -22.31 -11.38 10.67
C GLY A 34 -21.82 -11.75 9.27
N SER A 35 -20.52 -11.70 8.99
CA SER A 35 -19.95 -12.07 7.68
C SER A 35 -19.91 -13.58 7.42
N ILE A 36 -20.15 -14.39 8.46
CA ILE A 36 -20.26 -15.84 8.36
C ILE A 36 -21.52 -16.33 9.07
N ASP A 37 -22.10 -17.40 8.53
CA ASP A 37 -23.35 -17.99 9.00
C ASP A 37 -23.36 -19.52 8.81
N TYR A 38 -24.52 -20.16 8.99
CA TYR A 38 -24.67 -21.60 8.85
C TYR A 38 -24.59 -22.11 7.39
N THR A 39 -24.67 -21.21 6.40
CA THR A 39 -24.53 -21.53 4.97
C THR A 39 -23.09 -21.44 4.50
N THR A 40 -22.22 -20.78 5.28
CA THR A 40 -20.79 -20.66 5.00
C THR A 40 -20.13 -22.05 4.91
N ARG A 41 -19.30 -22.26 3.88
CA ARG A 41 -18.59 -23.52 3.60
C ARG A 41 -17.08 -23.36 3.73
N LEU A 42 -16.51 -22.40 3.02
CA LEU A 42 -15.07 -22.10 3.03
C LEU A 42 -14.86 -20.59 2.98
N VAL A 43 -14.02 -20.08 3.88
CA VAL A 43 -13.61 -18.68 3.90
C VAL A 43 -12.10 -18.61 3.73
N LEU A 44 -11.64 -17.75 2.82
CA LEU A 44 -10.22 -17.44 2.68
C LEU A 44 -9.96 -16.07 3.30
N GLY A 45 -9.16 -16.04 4.37
CA GLY A 45 -8.71 -14.81 5.01
C GLY A 45 -7.26 -14.51 4.66
N ASN A 46 -6.98 -13.32 4.16
CA ASN A 46 -5.61 -12.84 3.96
C ASN A 46 -5.43 -11.50 4.69
N ALA A 47 -4.46 -11.43 5.58
CA ALA A 47 -4.06 -10.22 6.28
C ALA A 47 -2.61 -9.90 5.93
N LEU A 48 -2.34 -8.69 5.45
CA LEU A 48 -1.00 -8.26 5.08
C LEU A 48 -0.70 -6.90 5.72
N TYR A 49 0.37 -6.82 6.51
CA TYR A 49 0.90 -5.55 6.98
C TYR A 49 2.35 -5.42 6.51
N PHE A 50 2.76 -4.20 6.18
CA PHE A 50 4.15 -3.91 5.87
C PHE A 50 4.66 -2.83 6.81
N LYS A 51 5.75 -3.16 7.50
CA LYS A 51 6.52 -2.23 8.32
C LYS A 51 7.97 -2.32 7.89
N GLY A 52 8.37 -1.43 7.00
CA GLY A 52 9.73 -1.31 6.52
C GLY A 52 10.41 -0.09 7.11
N LEU A 53 11.73 -0.12 7.10
CA LEU A 53 12.55 0.98 7.55
C LEU A 53 13.17 1.68 6.34
N TRP A 54 13.04 3.00 6.15
CA TRP A 54 13.74 3.77 5.13
C TRP A 54 15.25 3.58 5.19
N THR A 55 15.90 3.52 4.03
CA THR A 55 17.36 3.62 3.96
C THR A 55 17.86 4.97 4.47
N GLU A 56 17.13 6.05 4.16
CA GLU A 56 17.38 7.40 4.67
C GLU A 56 16.15 7.91 5.42
N LYS A 57 16.30 8.19 6.72
CA LYS A 57 15.24 8.71 7.59
C LYS A 57 14.85 10.14 7.24
N PHE A 58 13.63 10.49 7.62
CA PHE A 58 13.23 11.88 7.76
C PHE A 58 13.58 12.37 9.17
N ASP A 59 14.00 13.62 9.28
CA ASP A 59 14.23 14.26 10.58
C ASP A 59 12.87 14.69 11.16
N GLU A 60 12.44 14.04 12.24
CA GLU A 60 11.17 14.32 12.92
C GLU A 60 11.03 15.79 13.33
N SER A 61 12.14 16.48 13.64
CA SER A 61 12.11 17.89 14.00
C SER A 61 11.76 18.82 12.83
N LYS A 62 11.88 18.31 11.59
CA LYS A 62 11.52 19.02 10.35
C LYS A 62 10.09 18.71 9.90
N THR A 63 9.39 17.79 10.56
CA THR A 63 7.98 17.53 10.26
C THR A 63 7.13 18.73 10.66
N LYS A 64 6.38 19.29 9.71
CA LYS A 64 5.52 20.46 9.93
C LYS A 64 4.12 20.22 9.40
N TYR A 65 3.13 20.84 10.05
CA TYR A 65 1.77 20.85 9.54
C TYR A 65 1.68 21.75 8.31
N ASP A 66 1.05 21.24 7.26
CA ASP A 66 0.68 22.03 6.09
C ASP A 66 -0.64 21.51 5.50
N LYS A 67 -1.14 22.20 4.47
CA LYS A 67 -2.39 21.89 3.80
C LYS A 67 -2.23 20.75 2.83
N PHE A 68 -3.11 19.76 2.95
CA PHE A 68 -3.39 18.77 1.92
C PHE A 68 -4.73 19.10 1.26
N HIS A 69 -4.75 19.15 -0.06
CA HIS A 69 -5.92 19.48 -0.88
C HIS A 69 -6.68 18.19 -1.22
N LEU A 70 -7.94 18.13 -0.86
CA LEU A 70 -8.79 16.96 -1.07
C LEU A 70 -9.43 16.99 -2.47
N LEU A 71 -9.92 15.82 -2.94
CA LEU A 71 -10.60 15.70 -4.24
C LEU A 71 -11.90 16.52 -4.33
N ASN A 72 -12.54 16.80 -3.20
CA ASN A 72 -13.78 17.57 -3.13
C ASN A 72 -13.53 19.10 -3.12
N GLY A 73 -12.27 19.54 -3.17
CA GLY A 73 -11.89 20.95 -3.14
C GLY A 73 -11.58 21.51 -1.74
N ASP A 74 -11.87 20.76 -0.68
CA ASP A 74 -11.53 21.15 0.70
C ASP A 74 -10.04 21.00 0.97
N THR A 75 -9.58 21.54 2.11
CA THR A 75 -8.20 21.34 2.60
C THR A 75 -8.20 20.84 4.03
N VAL A 76 -7.26 19.95 4.34
CA VAL A 76 -7.01 19.48 5.71
C VAL A 76 -5.57 19.79 6.11
N GLN A 77 -5.32 19.98 7.41
CA GLN A 77 -3.97 20.14 7.96
C GLN A 77 -3.41 18.78 8.34
N THR A 78 -2.25 18.42 7.82
CA THR A 78 -1.60 17.13 8.09
C THR A 78 -0.09 17.33 8.28
N PRO A 79 0.59 16.50 9.09
CA PRO A 79 2.04 16.56 9.20
C PRO A 79 2.71 16.09 7.90
N PHE A 80 3.58 16.93 7.34
CA PHE A 80 4.45 16.63 6.21
C PHE A 80 5.89 16.43 6.69
N MET A 81 6.47 15.30 6.30
CA MET A 81 7.89 15.02 6.42
C MET A 81 8.64 15.78 5.32
N SER A 82 9.85 16.26 5.64
CA SER A 82 10.69 17.00 4.71
C SER A 82 12.12 16.47 4.68
N SER A 83 12.81 16.64 3.56
CA SER A 83 14.23 16.27 3.40
C SER A 83 14.95 17.27 2.51
N THR A 84 16.23 17.50 2.83
CA THR A 84 17.17 18.30 2.02
C THR A 84 18.18 17.41 1.29
N ASN A 85 18.12 16.09 1.49
CA ASN A 85 18.99 15.15 0.79
C ASN A 85 18.53 15.00 -0.66
N LYS A 86 19.44 14.59 -1.55
CA LYS A 86 19.06 14.20 -2.91
C LYS A 86 18.09 13.02 -2.87
N GLN A 87 17.06 13.05 -3.69
CA GLN A 87 15.98 12.05 -3.71
C GLN A 87 15.89 11.39 -5.08
N TYR A 88 15.45 10.13 -5.13
CA TYR A 88 15.13 9.47 -6.40
C TYR A 88 13.80 10.00 -6.92
N ILE A 89 13.87 10.98 -7.82
CA ILE A 89 12.68 11.61 -8.42
C ILE A 89 12.82 11.62 -9.94
N SER A 90 11.75 11.20 -10.61
CA SER A 90 11.56 11.42 -12.03
C SER A 90 10.39 12.37 -12.23
N SER A 91 10.45 13.19 -13.28
CA SER A 91 9.29 13.98 -13.72
C SER A 91 9.10 13.80 -15.22
N SER A 92 7.91 13.35 -15.59
CA SER A 92 7.46 13.19 -16.97
C SER A 92 6.18 14.01 -17.20
N ASP A 93 5.61 13.93 -18.40
CA ASP A 93 4.43 14.70 -18.77
C ASP A 93 3.24 14.38 -17.84
N GLY A 94 2.83 15.37 -17.05
CA GLY A 94 1.76 15.26 -16.07
C GLY A 94 2.05 14.48 -14.77
N LEU A 95 3.26 13.94 -14.54
CA LEU A 95 3.56 13.07 -13.39
C LEU A 95 4.92 13.41 -12.73
N LYS A 96 4.99 13.23 -11.41
CA LYS A 96 6.23 13.08 -10.65
C LYS A 96 6.22 11.72 -9.95
N VAL A 97 7.34 11.01 -9.98
CA VAL A 97 7.49 9.73 -9.25
C VAL A 97 8.65 9.85 -8.29
N LEU A 98 8.39 9.56 -7.02
CA LEU A 98 9.38 9.45 -5.97
C LEU A 98 9.60 7.98 -5.64
N LYS A 99 10.86 7.57 -5.49
CA LYS A 99 11.25 6.25 -4.96
C LYS A 99 11.95 6.45 -3.62
N ILE A 100 11.45 5.79 -2.58
CA ILE A 100 12.08 5.76 -1.25
C ILE A 100 12.45 4.30 -0.93
N PRO A 101 13.75 3.95 -1.00
CA PRO A 101 14.22 2.61 -0.67
C PRO A 101 14.03 2.29 0.82
N TYR A 102 13.66 1.04 1.10
CA TYR A 102 13.72 0.48 2.44
C TYR A 102 15.11 -0.17 2.69
N GLN A 103 15.50 -0.26 3.95
CA GLN A 103 16.69 -0.97 4.41
C GLN A 103 16.58 -2.44 4.03
N LYS A 104 17.66 -2.91 3.41
CA LYS A 104 17.83 -4.30 2.99
C LYS A 104 18.28 -5.22 4.13
N GLY A 105 19.04 -4.69 5.10
CA GLY A 105 19.65 -5.53 6.15
C GLY A 105 20.50 -6.65 5.54
N GLY A 106 20.31 -7.89 6.01
CA GLY A 106 20.93 -9.10 5.44
C GLY A 106 20.06 -9.83 4.41
N ASP A 107 18.96 -9.24 3.98
CA ASP A 107 18.09 -9.80 2.94
C ASP A 107 18.70 -9.59 1.56
N ASN A 108 18.39 -10.45 0.58
CA ASN A 108 18.76 -10.23 -0.82
C ASN A 108 17.73 -9.38 -1.57
N ARG A 109 16.51 -9.31 -1.04
CA ARG A 109 15.40 -8.52 -1.59
C ARG A 109 15.60 -7.03 -1.35
N GLN A 110 15.17 -6.22 -2.30
CA GLN A 110 15.21 -4.77 -2.20
C GLN A 110 13.79 -4.23 -2.28
N PHE A 111 13.27 -3.71 -1.18
CA PHE A 111 11.95 -3.09 -1.18
C PHE A 111 12.07 -1.58 -1.35
N SER A 112 11.15 -0.98 -2.09
CA SER A 112 11.02 0.47 -2.20
C SER A 112 9.55 0.87 -2.16
N MET A 113 9.27 2.02 -1.53
CA MET A 113 8.00 2.71 -1.70
C MET A 113 8.10 3.64 -2.91
N TYR A 114 7.07 3.63 -3.74
CA TYR A 114 6.91 4.55 -4.86
C TYR A 114 5.73 5.46 -4.59
N ILE A 115 5.89 6.77 -4.75
CA ILE A 115 4.81 7.75 -4.71
C ILE A 115 4.65 8.31 -6.11
N LEU A 116 3.49 8.09 -6.72
CA LEU A 116 3.14 8.59 -8.04
C LEU A 116 2.19 9.77 -7.86
N LEU A 117 2.74 10.96 -8.02
CA LEU A 117 2.08 12.23 -7.78
C LEU A 117 1.71 12.89 -9.11
N PRO A 118 0.42 12.90 -9.52
CA PRO A 118 -0.03 13.67 -10.67
C PRO A 118 0.39 15.14 -10.51
N LYS A 119 0.72 15.85 -11.59
CA LYS A 119 0.98 17.31 -11.51
C LYS A 119 -0.31 18.11 -11.27
N ARG A 120 -1.45 17.54 -11.66
CA ARG A 120 -2.79 18.11 -11.45
C ARG A 120 -3.40 17.57 -10.17
N ARG A 121 -3.97 18.45 -9.33
CA ARG A 121 -4.61 18.09 -8.07
C ARG A 121 -5.78 17.09 -8.21
N ASP A 122 -6.48 17.13 -9.33
CA ASP A 122 -7.59 16.24 -9.68
C ASP A 122 -7.16 15.01 -10.51
N GLY A 123 -5.86 14.81 -10.72
CA GLY A 123 -5.31 13.83 -11.66
C GLY A 123 -5.30 12.37 -11.18
N LEU A 124 -5.71 12.08 -9.94
CA LEU A 124 -5.59 10.75 -9.32
C LEU A 124 -6.25 9.64 -10.15
N TRP A 125 -7.49 9.83 -10.57
CA TRP A 125 -8.24 8.80 -11.29
C TRP A 125 -7.75 8.60 -12.72
N THR A 126 -7.27 9.67 -13.36
CA THR A 126 -6.59 9.57 -14.66
C THR A 126 -5.30 8.75 -14.53
N LEU A 127 -4.52 8.97 -13.48
CA LEU A 127 -3.32 8.20 -13.19
C LEU A 127 -3.65 6.72 -12.90
N ALA A 128 -4.67 6.44 -12.09
CA ALA A 128 -5.12 5.08 -11.80
C ALA A 128 -5.56 4.33 -13.07
N LYS A 129 -6.29 5.00 -13.96
CA LYS A 129 -6.68 4.43 -15.25
C LYS A 129 -5.45 4.09 -16.10
N ARG A 130 -4.50 5.01 -16.25
CA ARG A 130 -3.27 4.75 -17.01
C ARG A 130 -2.49 3.56 -16.46
N LEU A 131 -2.33 3.50 -15.15
CA LEU A 131 -1.67 2.38 -14.46
C LEU A 131 -2.36 1.04 -14.74
N SER A 132 -3.69 1.01 -14.86
CA SER A 132 -4.43 -0.21 -15.18
C SER A 132 -4.37 -0.64 -16.66
N THR A 133 -4.11 0.30 -17.57
CA THR A 133 -4.15 0.04 -19.02
C THR A 133 -2.78 -0.11 -19.67
N GLU A 134 -1.75 0.49 -19.08
CA GLU A 134 -0.37 0.51 -19.62
C GLU A 134 0.49 -0.48 -18.81
N SER A 135 0.77 -1.66 -19.36
CA SER A 135 1.43 -2.77 -18.64
C SER A 135 2.84 -2.45 -18.11
N GLU A 136 3.57 -1.58 -18.80
CA GLU A 136 4.94 -1.17 -18.45
C GLU A 136 4.99 0.20 -17.77
N PHE A 137 3.84 0.73 -17.34
CA PHE A 137 3.74 2.10 -16.85
C PHE A 137 4.67 2.36 -15.67
N ILE A 138 4.72 1.45 -14.70
CA ILE A 138 5.59 1.58 -13.54
C ILE A 138 7.06 1.58 -13.99
N ASP A 139 7.49 0.55 -14.73
CA ASP A 139 8.89 0.38 -15.11
C ASP A 139 9.45 1.56 -15.91
N LYS A 140 8.63 2.20 -16.76
CA LYS A 140 9.01 3.39 -17.52
C LYS A 140 9.24 4.65 -16.68
N HIS A 141 8.70 4.70 -15.47
CA HIS A 141 8.71 5.90 -14.63
C HIS A 141 9.60 5.79 -13.39
N ILE A 142 10.27 4.65 -13.19
CA ILE A 142 11.14 4.44 -12.03
C ILE A 142 12.35 5.35 -12.11
N PRO A 143 12.56 6.24 -11.11
CA PRO A 143 13.78 7.01 -11.02
C PRO A 143 14.97 6.10 -10.68
N THR A 144 16.03 6.18 -11.49
CA THR A 144 17.28 5.44 -11.31
C THR A 144 18.38 6.26 -10.62
N GLU A 145 18.24 7.59 -10.61
CA GLU A 145 19.23 8.52 -10.08
C GLU A 145 18.63 9.46 -9.03
N LYS A 146 19.47 9.96 -8.13
CA LYS A 146 19.08 10.96 -7.13
C LYS A 146 19.30 12.37 -7.67
N VAL A 147 18.30 13.23 -7.55
CA VAL A 147 18.34 14.64 -7.94
C VAL A 147 18.32 15.57 -6.73
N VAL A 148 18.81 16.79 -6.89
CA VAL A 148 18.74 17.82 -5.84
C VAL A 148 17.29 18.25 -5.68
N VAL A 149 16.82 18.37 -4.45
CA VAL A 149 15.47 18.85 -4.14
C VAL A 149 15.50 20.23 -3.51
N GLU A 150 14.70 21.15 -4.03
CA GLU A 150 14.52 22.48 -3.43
C GLU A 150 13.40 22.42 -2.39
N GLN A 151 12.22 21.95 -2.79
CA GLN A 151 11.11 21.67 -1.88
C GLN A 151 10.73 20.19 -1.87
N PHE A 152 10.76 19.56 -0.68
CA PHE A 152 10.30 18.19 -0.48
C PHE A 152 9.29 18.11 0.66
N MET A 153 8.10 17.60 0.37
CA MET A 153 7.02 17.37 1.33
C MET A 153 6.29 16.06 1.02
N LEU A 154 6.27 15.16 1.99
CA LEU A 154 5.50 13.91 1.93
C LEU A 154 4.64 13.79 3.21
N PRO A 155 3.30 13.68 3.12
CA PRO A 155 2.48 13.58 4.31
C PRO A 155 2.74 12.24 5.01
N LYS A 156 2.70 12.26 6.34
CA LYS A 156 2.53 11.01 7.09
C LYS A 156 1.13 10.49 6.83
N PHE A 157 0.98 9.18 6.72
CA PHE A 157 -0.33 8.56 6.58
C PHE A 157 -0.34 7.15 7.15
N LYS A 158 -1.54 6.73 7.56
CA LYS A 158 -1.80 5.39 8.09
C LYS A 158 -3.11 4.90 7.50
N ILE A 159 -3.04 3.85 6.70
CA ILE A 159 -4.16 3.27 5.96
C ILE A 159 -4.41 1.85 6.46
N SER A 160 -5.67 1.53 6.73
CA SER A 160 -6.09 0.20 7.15
C SER A 160 -7.33 -0.21 6.37
N PHE A 161 -7.11 -0.81 5.21
CA PHE A 161 -8.17 -1.14 4.28
C PHE A 161 -8.51 -2.62 4.33
N GLY A 162 -9.79 -2.95 4.39
CA GLY A 162 -10.28 -4.33 4.32
C GLY A 162 -11.56 -4.44 3.52
N PHE A 163 -11.68 -5.51 2.73
CA PHE A 163 -12.85 -5.75 1.90
C PHE A 163 -13.07 -7.26 1.67
N GLU A 164 -14.31 -7.60 1.31
CA GLU A 164 -14.63 -8.93 0.77
C GLU A 164 -14.38 -8.94 -0.75
N ALA A 165 -13.38 -9.69 -1.20
CA ALA A 165 -12.94 -9.74 -2.58
C ALA A 165 -13.83 -10.59 -3.49
N THR A 166 -14.76 -11.37 -2.94
CA THR A 166 -15.63 -12.31 -3.65
C THR A 166 -16.34 -11.68 -4.85
N ASN A 167 -17.08 -10.60 -4.61
CA ASN A 167 -17.88 -9.96 -5.65
C ASN A 167 -17.01 -9.26 -6.69
N LEU A 168 -15.88 -8.70 -6.27
CA LEU A 168 -14.91 -8.09 -7.17
C LEU A 168 -14.32 -9.14 -8.12
N LEU A 169 -13.83 -10.27 -7.61
CA LEU A 169 -13.26 -11.34 -8.42
C LEU A 169 -14.28 -11.96 -9.38
N LYS A 170 -15.53 -12.14 -8.94
CA LYS A 170 -16.64 -12.55 -9.80
C LYS A 170 -16.86 -11.56 -10.95
N SER A 171 -16.84 -10.25 -10.66
CA SER A 171 -17.00 -9.21 -11.68
C SER A 171 -15.84 -9.17 -12.69
N LEU A 172 -14.65 -9.64 -12.29
CA LEU A 172 -13.48 -9.80 -13.14
C LEU A 172 -13.46 -11.14 -13.91
N GLY A 173 -14.51 -11.96 -13.78
CA GLY A 173 -14.68 -13.22 -14.52
C GLY A 173 -14.34 -14.49 -13.74
N LEU A 174 -13.83 -14.38 -12.51
CA LEU A 174 -13.58 -15.55 -11.67
C LEU A 174 -14.87 -16.00 -10.98
N GLN A 175 -15.64 -16.87 -11.62
CA GLN A 175 -16.95 -17.31 -11.11
C GLN A 175 -16.93 -18.71 -10.49
N LEU A 176 -16.29 -19.66 -11.17
CA LEU A 176 -16.37 -21.09 -10.85
C LEU A 176 -16.04 -21.45 -9.39
N PRO A 177 -14.95 -20.92 -8.76
CA PRO A 177 -14.59 -21.28 -7.38
C PRO A 177 -15.63 -20.90 -6.31
N PHE A 178 -16.54 -19.99 -6.65
CA PHE A 178 -17.58 -19.47 -5.75
C PHE A 178 -18.97 -20.06 -6.01
N SER A 179 -19.04 -21.10 -6.84
CA SER A 179 -20.29 -21.75 -7.26
C SER A 179 -20.34 -23.18 -6.74
N THR A 180 -21.54 -23.79 -6.74
CA THR A 180 -21.70 -25.21 -6.39
C THR A 180 -21.02 -26.16 -7.39
N GLU A 181 -20.59 -25.66 -8.55
CA GLU A 181 -19.84 -26.39 -9.57
C GLU A 181 -18.31 -26.31 -9.34
N ALA A 182 -17.87 -25.62 -8.28
CA ALA A 182 -16.46 -25.54 -7.91
C ALA A 182 -15.87 -26.95 -7.71
N ASN A 183 -14.76 -27.22 -8.38
CA ASN A 183 -13.98 -28.42 -8.13
C ASN A 183 -12.78 -28.09 -7.23
N LEU A 184 -12.96 -28.31 -5.92
CA LEU A 184 -11.94 -28.14 -4.89
C LEU A 184 -11.56 -29.49 -4.22
N SER A 185 -11.62 -30.59 -4.99
CA SER A 185 -11.40 -31.96 -4.48
C SER A 185 -10.05 -32.17 -3.82
N GLU A 186 -9.02 -31.44 -4.26
CA GLU A 186 -7.67 -31.55 -3.70
C GLU A 186 -7.53 -30.88 -2.32
N MET A 187 -8.50 -30.07 -1.89
CA MET A 187 -8.46 -29.40 -0.58
C MET A 187 -9.05 -30.27 0.55
N VAL A 188 -10.04 -31.10 0.25
CA VAL A 188 -10.75 -31.92 1.23
C VAL A 188 -11.13 -33.27 0.65
N ASN A 189 -10.92 -34.33 1.42
CA ASN A 189 -11.39 -35.66 1.06
C ASN A 189 -12.87 -35.81 1.50
N SER A 190 -13.81 -35.27 0.71
CA SER A 190 -15.24 -35.23 1.03
C SER A 190 -16.11 -35.40 -0.21
N HIS A 191 -17.25 -36.06 -0.05
CA HIS A 191 -18.28 -36.24 -1.09
C HIS A 191 -19.26 -35.05 -1.16
N VAL A 192 -19.12 -34.08 -0.25
CA VAL A 192 -19.95 -32.87 -0.22
C VAL A 192 -19.25 -31.76 -1.00
N GLY A 193 -19.94 -31.19 -2.00
CA GLY A 193 -19.40 -30.12 -2.82
C GLY A 193 -18.90 -28.94 -1.98
N LEU A 194 -17.64 -28.55 -2.20
CA LEU A 194 -16.97 -27.44 -1.53
C LEU A 194 -16.82 -26.27 -2.49
N PHE A 195 -17.14 -25.07 -2.02
CA PHE A 195 -16.95 -23.83 -2.77
C PHE A 195 -16.52 -22.72 -1.81
N ILE A 196 -15.83 -21.71 -2.35
CA ILE A 196 -15.44 -20.53 -1.59
C ILE A 196 -16.68 -19.69 -1.35
N SER A 197 -17.05 -19.52 -0.09
CA SER A 197 -18.17 -18.65 0.32
C SER A 197 -17.75 -17.20 0.26
N SER A 198 -16.61 -16.87 0.87
CA SER A 198 -16.10 -15.50 0.91
C SER A 198 -14.58 -15.45 0.95
N ILE A 199 -14.02 -14.38 0.38
CA ILE A 199 -12.60 -14.04 0.49
C ILE A 199 -12.50 -12.69 1.20
N PHE A 200 -11.86 -12.65 2.35
CA PHE A 200 -11.60 -11.40 3.09
C PHE A 200 -10.12 -11.05 2.97
N HIS A 201 -9.85 -9.84 2.47
CA HIS A 201 -8.51 -9.28 2.46
C HIS A 201 -8.47 -8.06 3.37
N LYS A 202 -7.45 -7.98 4.22
CA LYS A 202 -7.17 -6.81 5.04
C LYS A 202 -5.71 -6.43 4.97
N SER A 203 -5.47 -5.14 4.84
CA SER A 203 -4.15 -4.58 4.63
C SER A 203 -3.89 -3.43 5.60
N PHE A 204 -2.62 -3.22 5.93
CA PHE A 204 -2.19 -2.12 6.76
C PHE A 204 -0.86 -1.54 6.27
N VAL A 205 -0.83 -0.22 6.08
CA VAL A 205 0.38 0.55 5.70
C VAL A 205 0.48 1.78 6.57
N GLU A 206 1.67 2.03 7.11
CA GLU A 206 2.00 3.24 7.87
C GLU A 206 3.28 3.87 7.33
N VAL A 207 3.22 5.18 7.07
CA VAL A 207 4.34 6.00 6.61
C VAL A 207 4.62 7.07 7.65
N ASN A 208 5.82 7.02 8.22
CA ASN A 208 6.35 7.95 9.21
C ASN A 208 7.86 8.15 8.99
N GLU A 209 8.51 8.87 9.89
CA GLU A 209 9.92 9.28 9.78
C GLU A 209 10.92 8.14 10.06
N GLN A 210 10.49 7.13 10.82
CA GLN A 210 11.33 6.33 11.72
C GLN A 210 12.11 5.19 11.10
N GLY A 211 11.92 4.84 9.84
CA GLY A 211 12.63 3.69 9.31
C GLY A 211 14.13 3.66 9.66
N THR A 212 14.65 2.70 10.46
CA THR A 212 15.85 2.84 11.30
C THR A 212 17.18 3.12 10.58
N GLU A 213 18.27 3.31 11.32
CA GLU A 213 19.42 4.20 11.02
C GLU A 213 20.50 3.63 10.09
N ALA A 214 21.04 4.49 9.21
CA ALA A 214 22.43 4.48 8.77
C ALA A 214 22.81 5.88 8.25
N ALA A 215 23.55 6.65 9.06
CA ALA A 215 24.24 7.84 8.58
C ALA A 215 25.53 7.38 7.86
N ALA A 216 25.51 7.35 6.53
CA ALA A 216 26.73 7.24 5.74
C ALA A 216 27.13 8.63 5.24
N ALA A 217 28.20 9.17 5.81
CA ALA A 217 28.85 10.37 5.29
C ALA A 217 29.32 10.10 3.85
N THR A 218 28.71 10.78 2.88
CA THR A 218 29.11 10.68 1.48
C THR A 218 30.25 11.64 1.21
N SER A 219 31.43 11.09 0.90
CA SER A 219 32.57 11.80 0.36
C SER A 219 32.22 12.33 -1.04
N VAL A 220 32.43 13.63 -1.26
CA VAL A 220 32.14 14.29 -2.53
C VAL A 220 33.26 13.97 -3.51
N ALA A 221 33.00 13.08 -4.47
CA ALA A 221 33.80 12.98 -5.69
C ALA A 221 33.39 14.13 -6.63
N ILE A 222 34.37 14.93 -7.06
CA ILE A 222 34.17 16.02 -8.01
C ILE A 222 34.15 15.40 -9.41
N GLU A 223 32.95 15.10 -9.91
CA GLU A 223 32.72 14.87 -11.34
C GLU A 223 32.28 16.16 -12.03
N GLN A 224 32.67 16.31 -13.30
CA GLN A 224 32.50 17.53 -14.10
C GLN A 224 31.03 18.00 -14.14
N GLN A 225 30.82 19.26 -13.76
CA GLN A 225 29.51 19.84 -13.50
C GLN A 225 28.72 20.11 -14.80
N GLN A 226 27.69 19.30 -15.06
CA GLN A 226 26.44 19.83 -15.60
C GLN A 226 25.71 20.60 -14.48
N MET A 227 24.93 21.63 -14.82
CA MET A 227 24.09 22.30 -13.82
C MET A 227 23.19 21.25 -13.16
N PRO A 228 23.16 21.16 -11.82
CA PRO A 228 22.37 20.13 -11.14
C PRO A 228 20.90 20.33 -11.47
N ILE A 229 20.23 19.27 -11.90
CA ILE A 229 18.77 19.26 -12.05
C ILE A 229 18.17 19.42 -10.66
N VAL A 230 17.52 20.55 -10.42
CA VAL A 230 16.78 20.85 -9.19
C VAL A 230 15.31 20.54 -9.44
N MET A 231 14.68 19.79 -8.55
CA MET A 231 13.27 19.43 -8.62
C MET A 231 12.54 19.66 -7.30
N ASP A 232 11.24 19.91 -7.38
CA ASP A 232 10.36 19.84 -6.22
C ASP A 232 9.56 18.55 -6.19
N PHE A 233 9.26 18.06 -4.99
CA PHE A 233 8.30 16.99 -4.77
C PHE A 233 7.42 17.34 -3.58
N VAL A 234 6.23 17.87 -3.85
CA VAL A 234 5.27 18.34 -2.85
C VAL A 234 3.98 17.54 -2.99
N ALA A 235 3.84 16.49 -2.19
CA ALA A 235 2.68 15.60 -2.22
C ALA A 235 1.48 16.17 -1.42
N ASP A 236 1.08 17.42 -1.73
CA ASP A 236 0.03 18.18 -1.05
C ASP A 236 -1.40 17.91 -1.57
N HIS A 237 -1.58 16.85 -2.34
CA HIS A 237 -2.85 16.46 -2.97
C HIS A 237 -2.81 14.96 -3.34
N PRO A 238 -3.92 14.37 -3.82
CA PRO A 238 -4.07 12.92 -3.89
C PRO A 238 -3.09 12.25 -4.87
N PHE A 239 -2.48 11.16 -4.40
CA PHE A 239 -1.46 10.40 -5.11
C PHE A 239 -1.69 8.88 -4.99
N LEU A 240 -1.07 8.12 -5.88
CA LEU A 240 -0.95 6.67 -5.74
C LEU A 240 0.35 6.32 -5.00
N PHE A 241 0.35 5.21 -4.28
CA PHE A 241 1.57 4.63 -3.75
C PHE A 241 1.67 3.14 -4.09
N LEU A 242 2.91 2.65 -4.18
CA LEU A 242 3.22 1.23 -4.31
C LEU A 242 4.32 0.84 -3.34
N ILE A 243 4.29 -0.41 -2.87
CA ILE A 243 5.46 -1.05 -2.26
C ILE A 243 5.85 -2.20 -3.18
N ARG A 244 7.07 -2.15 -3.70
CA ARG A 244 7.57 -3.10 -4.70
C ARG A 244 8.87 -3.73 -4.22
N GLU A 245 9.05 -5.01 -4.53
CA GLU A 245 10.34 -5.68 -4.52
C GLU A 245 11.02 -5.42 -5.86
N ASP A 246 12.13 -4.68 -5.84
CA ASP A 246 12.78 -4.12 -7.02
C ASP A 246 13.59 -5.14 -7.83
N VAL A 247 13.96 -6.29 -7.25
CA VAL A 247 14.79 -7.31 -7.94
C VAL A 247 13.96 -8.11 -8.93
N ILE A 248 12.81 -8.62 -8.51
CA ILE A 248 11.89 -9.42 -9.34
C ILE A 248 10.69 -8.61 -9.83
N GLY A 249 10.55 -7.37 -9.37
CA GLY A 249 9.56 -6.42 -9.84
C GLY A 249 8.14 -6.62 -9.27
N VAL A 250 7.98 -7.46 -8.26
CA VAL A 250 6.68 -7.79 -7.65
C VAL A 250 6.14 -6.61 -6.83
N VAL A 251 4.87 -6.26 -7.07
CA VAL A 251 4.13 -5.27 -6.28
C VAL A 251 3.47 -5.98 -5.10
N LEU A 252 3.83 -5.58 -3.87
CA LEU A 252 3.23 -6.08 -2.63
C LEU A 252 2.00 -5.28 -2.23
N PHE A 253 2.05 -3.96 -2.40
CA PHE A 253 0.96 -3.05 -2.08
C PHE A 253 0.76 -2.06 -3.22
N ILE A 254 -0.49 -1.74 -3.47
CA ILE A 254 -0.93 -0.63 -4.30
C ILE A 254 -2.09 0.04 -3.60
N GLY A 255 -2.06 1.37 -3.56
CA GLY A 255 -3.12 2.14 -2.92
C GLY A 255 -3.09 3.60 -3.35
N HIS A 256 -4.01 4.37 -2.79
CA HIS A 256 -4.07 5.81 -2.99
C HIS A 256 -4.26 6.51 -1.66
N VAL A 257 -3.73 7.74 -1.57
CA VAL A 257 -3.97 8.64 -0.44
C VAL A 257 -4.84 9.77 -0.95
N ALA A 258 -6.15 9.68 -0.71
CA ALA A 258 -7.08 10.79 -1.00
C ALA A 258 -7.25 11.75 0.18
N ASN A 259 -7.04 11.25 1.41
CA ASN A 259 -7.00 12.04 2.63
C ASN A 259 -6.02 11.39 3.63
N PRO A 260 -4.90 12.03 3.99
CA PRO A 260 -3.88 11.45 4.87
C PRO A 260 -4.31 11.32 6.34
N LEU A 261 -5.41 11.98 6.74
CA LEU A 261 -5.96 11.91 8.10
C LEU A 261 -6.90 10.73 8.32
N VAL A 262 -7.41 10.11 7.26
CA VAL A 262 -8.39 9.03 7.37
C VAL A 262 -7.66 7.69 7.31
N SER A 263 -7.74 6.94 8.41
CA SER A 263 -7.42 5.51 8.43
C SER A 263 -8.60 4.73 7.88
N SER A 264 -8.76 4.72 6.56
CA SER A 264 -9.75 3.92 5.84
C SER A 264 -9.18 2.62 5.30
#